data_AF-A0A3D5J9P4-F1
#
_entry.id   AF-A0A3D5J9P4-F1
#
_cell.length_a   1.000
_cell.length_b   1.000
_cell.length_c   1.000
_cell.angle_alpha   90.00
_cell.angle_beta   90.00
_cell.angle_gamma   90.00
#
_symmetry.space_group_name_H-M   'P 1'
#
loop_
_entity.id
_entity.type
_entity.pdbx_description
1 polymer ?
#
loop_
_entity_poly.entity_id
_entity_poly.type
_entity_poly.pdbx_seq_one_letter_code
_entity_poly.pdbx_strand_id
1 'polypeptide(L)'
;MQLEAEAILPTDAERACLIGRVWNPEVSGPCVVVYRDGDLLDITTSFPTVHDLQEQANPAAAIAQTTGPILGSLVEILANSLEPTVNSDRSRLLAPVDLQAVKACGVTFAESLLERVIEEQAKGDAKQAERIREEVQSRIGSDLSQVKPGSEAALELKQLLIERKLWSQYLEVGIGPDP
;
A
#
# COMPACT_ATOMS: atom_id res chain seq x y z
N MET A 1 12.06 2.98 -24.25
CA MET A 1 10.69 2.43 -24.23
C MET A 1 9.75 3.61 -24.16
N GLN A 2 8.87 3.79 -25.13
CA GLN A 2 7.85 4.84 -25.07
C GLN A 2 6.62 4.22 -24.39
N LEU A 3 6.25 4.72 -23.20
CA LEU A 3 5.02 4.32 -22.54
C LEU A 3 3.89 5.19 -23.08
N GLU A 4 2.81 4.55 -23.52
CA GLU A 4 1.58 5.23 -23.93
C GLU A 4 0.59 5.28 -22.77
N ALA A 5 -0.34 6.25 -22.78
CA ALA A 5 -1.32 6.40 -21.71
C ALA A 5 -2.17 5.13 -21.51
N GLU A 6 -2.54 4.47 -22.61
CA GLU A 6 -3.31 3.22 -22.61
C GLU A 6 -2.59 2.05 -21.90
N ALA A 7 -1.26 2.09 -21.85
CA ALA A 7 -0.47 1.06 -21.18
C ALA A 7 -0.48 1.20 -19.64
N ILE A 8 -0.83 2.37 -19.12
CA ILE A 8 -0.80 2.68 -17.68
C ILE A 8 -2.18 2.96 -17.08
N LEU A 9 -3.16 3.31 -17.92
CA LEU A 9 -4.52 3.55 -17.49
C LEU A 9 -5.28 2.22 -17.33
N PRO A 10 -6.20 2.13 -16.35
CA PRO A 10 -7.06 0.98 -16.24
C PRO A 10 -8.04 0.91 -17.43
N THR A 11 -8.54 -0.29 -17.72
CA THR A 11 -9.49 -0.53 -18.82
C THR A 11 -10.78 0.28 -18.71
N ASP A 12 -11.11 0.77 -17.52
CA ASP A 12 -12.30 1.58 -17.25
C ASP A 12 -11.99 3.02 -16.84
N ALA A 13 -10.86 3.56 -17.29
CA ALA A 13 -10.40 4.92 -17.00
C ALA A 13 -11.47 6.01 -17.23
N GLU A 14 -12.35 5.86 -18.22
CA GLU A 14 -13.41 6.83 -18.54
C GLU A 14 -14.43 7.03 -17.41
N ARG A 15 -14.58 6.06 -16.51
CA ARG A 15 -15.53 6.10 -15.39
C ARG A 15 -14.85 5.95 -14.03
N ALA A 16 -13.53 5.75 -14.00
CA ALA A 16 -12.75 5.57 -12.80
C ALA A 16 -12.37 6.92 -12.18
N CYS A 17 -12.27 6.96 -10.85
CA CYS A 17 -11.69 8.09 -10.14
C CYS A 17 -10.19 7.84 -9.99
N LEU A 18 -9.38 8.49 -10.83
CA LEU A 18 -7.95 8.26 -10.91
C LEU A 18 -7.18 9.41 -10.28
N ILE A 19 -6.36 9.09 -9.29
CA ILE A 19 -5.49 10.04 -8.59
C ILE A 19 -4.04 9.64 -8.74
N GLY A 20 -3.15 10.61 -8.54
CA GLY A 20 -1.72 10.38 -8.53
C GLY A 20 -0.97 11.51 -7.87
N ARG A 21 0.33 11.52 -8.07
CA ARG A 21 1.23 12.58 -7.61
C ARG A 21 2.16 12.97 -8.73
N VAL A 22 2.49 14.25 -8.80
CA VAL A 22 3.48 14.79 -9.73
C VAL A 22 4.49 15.64 -8.98
N TRP A 23 5.73 15.66 -9.43
CA TRP A 23 6.67 16.71 -9.07
C TRP A 23 6.35 17.93 -9.92
N ASN A 24 6.01 19.06 -9.30
CA ASN A 24 5.77 20.32 -9.98
C ASN A 24 6.97 21.27 -9.76
N PRO A 25 7.74 21.61 -10.81
CA PRO A 25 8.91 22.48 -10.68
C PRO A 25 8.55 23.92 -10.29
N GLU A 26 7.37 24.42 -10.65
CA GLU A 26 6.95 25.81 -10.35
C GLU A 26 6.86 26.07 -8.84
N VAL A 27 6.42 25.08 -8.07
CA VAL A 27 6.36 25.12 -6.60
C VAL A 27 7.50 24.35 -5.94
N SER A 28 8.42 23.79 -6.74
CA SER A 28 9.57 22.98 -6.29
C SER A 28 9.17 21.86 -5.32
N GLY A 29 8.07 21.16 -5.60
CA GLY A 29 7.50 20.19 -4.67
C GLY A 29 6.51 19.21 -5.29
N PRO A 30 6.08 18.20 -4.51
CA PRO A 30 5.05 17.26 -4.93
C PRO A 30 3.66 17.89 -4.90
N CYS A 31 2.85 17.61 -5.91
CA CYS A 31 1.43 17.93 -5.97
C CYS A 31 0.60 16.64 -6.00
N VAL A 32 -0.55 16.64 -5.33
CA VAL A 32 -1.59 15.61 -5.50
C VAL A 32 -2.41 15.98 -6.72
N VAL A 33 -2.65 15.01 -7.61
CA VAL A 33 -3.39 15.24 -8.86
C VAL A 33 -4.56 14.30 -9.03
N VAL A 34 -5.58 14.77 -9.75
CA VAL A 34 -6.64 13.94 -10.31
C VAL A 34 -6.52 13.93 -11.83
N TYR A 35 -6.74 12.77 -12.44
CA TYR A 35 -6.84 12.62 -13.89
C TYR A 35 -8.28 12.87 -14.37
N ARG A 36 -8.45 13.75 -15.36
CA ARG A 36 -9.74 14.02 -16.04
C ARG A 36 -9.50 14.29 -17.51
N ASP A 37 -10.19 13.55 -18.37
CA ASP A 37 -10.24 13.80 -19.82
C ASP A 37 -8.86 13.93 -20.49
N GLY A 38 -7.85 13.20 -19.99
CA GLY A 38 -6.47 13.26 -20.51
C GLY A 38 -5.51 14.13 -19.70
N ASP A 39 -6.01 15.00 -18.84
CA ASP A 39 -5.23 16.00 -18.10
C ASP A 39 -5.05 15.65 -16.62
N LEU A 40 -3.94 16.12 -16.04
CA LEU A 40 -3.68 16.05 -14.61
C LEU A 40 -3.93 17.42 -13.96
N LEU A 41 -4.92 17.48 -13.08
CA LEU A 41 -5.30 18.68 -12.35
C LEU A 41 -4.72 18.64 -10.94
N ASP A 42 -4.10 19.73 -10.50
CA ASP A 42 -3.56 19.89 -9.15
C ASP A 42 -4.69 20.07 -8.13
N ILE A 43 -4.82 19.14 -7.20
CA ILE A 43 -5.81 19.19 -6.11
C ILE A 43 -5.16 19.41 -4.75
N THR A 44 -3.88 19.78 -4.71
CA THR A 44 -3.08 19.92 -3.48
C THR A 44 -3.67 20.92 -2.49
N THR A 45 -4.35 21.98 -2.98
CA THR A 45 -5.04 22.94 -2.10
C THR A 45 -6.18 22.32 -1.30
N SER A 46 -6.86 21.30 -1.86
CA SER A 46 -7.93 20.58 -1.17
C SER A 46 -7.39 19.41 -0.35
N PHE A 47 -6.38 18.72 -0.88
CA PHE A 47 -5.75 17.56 -0.25
C PHE A 47 -4.23 17.69 -0.33
N PRO A 48 -3.56 18.17 0.73
CA PRO A 48 -2.11 18.35 0.73
C PRO A 48 -1.34 17.04 0.53
N THR A 49 -1.93 15.91 0.93
CA THR A 49 -1.41 14.56 0.73
C THR A 49 -2.48 13.61 0.21
N VAL A 50 -2.06 12.52 -0.44
CA VAL A 50 -2.93 11.40 -0.82
C VAL A 50 -3.48 10.71 0.44
N HIS A 51 -2.74 10.71 1.55
CA HIS A 51 -3.23 10.26 2.84
C HIS A 51 -4.46 11.08 3.28
N ASP A 52 -4.39 12.42 3.30
CA ASP A 52 -5.52 13.29 3.70
C ASP A 52 -6.79 13.04 2.86
N LEU A 53 -6.59 12.72 1.58
CA LEU A 53 -7.67 12.35 0.66
C LEU A 53 -8.25 10.97 0.99
N GLN A 54 -7.41 9.98 1.28
CA GLN A 54 -7.85 8.61 1.59
C GLN A 54 -8.54 8.49 2.95
N GLU A 55 -8.25 9.39 3.89
CA GLU A 55 -8.93 9.46 5.20
C GLU A 55 -10.36 10.04 5.11
N GLN A 56 -10.79 10.52 3.95
CA GLN A 56 -12.18 10.95 3.75
C GLN A 56 -13.14 9.76 3.85
N ALA A 57 -14.32 9.98 4.41
CA ALA A 57 -15.35 8.93 4.50
C ALA A 57 -15.77 8.38 3.12
N ASN A 58 -15.68 9.21 2.07
CA ASN A 58 -15.87 8.80 0.69
C ASN A 58 -14.89 9.57 -0.23
N PRO A 59 -13.67 9.06 -0.44
CA PRO A 59 -12.63 9.76 -1.19
C PRO A 59 -13.05 10.04 -2.63
N ALA A 60 -13.69 9.08 -3.30
CA ALA A 60 -14.15 9.23 -4.68
C ALA A 60 -15.18 10.38 -4.82
N ALA A 61 -16.14 10.47 -3.91
CA ALA A 61 -17.10 11.57 -3.90
C ALA A 61 -16.45 12.93 -3.59
N ALA A 62 -15.44 12.94 -2.71
CA ALA A 62 -14.69 14.15 -2.40
C ALA A 62 -13.90 14.66 -3.61
N ILE A 63 -13.25 13.77 -4.36
CA ILE A 63 -12.51 14.11 -5.59
C ILE A 63 -13.46 14.59 -6.68
N ALA A 64 -14.64 13.97 -6.84
CA ALA A 64 -15.59 14.33 -7.89
C ALA A 64 -15.98 15.82 -7.88
N GLN A 65 -15.97 16.46 -6.72
CA GLN A 65 -16.30 17.87 -6.55
C GLN A 65 -15.09 18.80 -6.55
N THR A 66 -13.88 18.24 -6.49
CA THR A 66 -12.64 19.02 -6.36
C THR A 66 -12.20 19.55 -7.72
N THR A 67 -11.78 20.81 -7.77
CA THR A 67 -11.27 21.47 -8.98
C THR A 67 -9.89 22.04 -8.70
N GLY A 68 -9.09 22.26 -9.74
CA GLY A 68 -7.79 22.88 -9.62
C GLY A 68 -7.15 23.17 -10.98
N PRO A 69 -5.97 23.81 -10.99
CA PRO A 69 -5.30 24.15 -12.24
C PRO A 69 -4.83 22.88 -12.96
N ILE A 70 -4.88 22.90 -14.28
CA ILE A 70 -4.30 21.85 -15.13
C ILE A 70 -2.79 22.02 -15.12
N LEU A 71 -2.05 20.97 -14.74
CA LEU A 71 -0.59 20.95 -14.76
C LEU A 71 -0.02 20.48 -16.10
N GLY A 72 -0.85 19.81 -16.91
CA GLY A 72 -0.51 19.31 -18.24
C GLY A 72 -1.21 18.00 -18.54
N SER A 73 -1.06 17.53 -19.77
CA SER A 73 -1.62 16.24 -20.17
C SER A 73 -0.86 15.07 -19.54
N LEU A 74 -1.54 13.96 -19.29
CA LEU A 74 -0.93 12.73 -18.79
C LEU A 74 0.19 12.25 -19.73
N VAL A 75 -0.01 12.35 -21.04
CA VAL A 75 0.96 11.92 -22.05
C VAL A 75 2.24 12.73 -21.95
N GLU A 76 2.15 14.05 -21.85
CA GLU A 76 3.32 14.93 -21.74
C GLU A 76 4.10 14.69 -20.44
N ILE A 77 3.39 14.53 -19.33
CA ILE A 77 4.00 14.31 -18.01
C ILE A 77 4.63 12.91 -17.94
N LEU A 78 3.95 11.88 -18.48
CA LEU A 78 4.46 10.52 -18.57
C LEU A 78 5.75 10.47 -19.40
N ALA A 79 5.80 11.18 -20.53
CA ALA A 79 7.00 11.25 -21.37
C ALA A 79 8.23 11.81 -20.63
N ASN A 80 8.03 12.68 -19.63
CA ASN A 80 9.10 13.23 -18.80
C ASN A 80 9.39 12.39 -17.53
N SER A 81 8.67 11.28 -17.30
CA SER A 81 8.76 10.48 -16.08
C SER A 81 9.76 9.32 -16.16
N LEU A 82 10.30 9.05 -17.35
CA LEU A 82 11.21 7.93 -17.58
C LEU A 82 12.65 8.41 -17.80
N GLU A 83 13.58 7.75 -17.12
CA GLU A 83 15.01 7.90 -17.38
C GLU A 83 15.41 7.28 -18.74
N PRO A 84 16.43 7.80 -19.43
CA PRO A 84 17.32 8.91 -19.04
C PRO A 84 16.84 10.30 -19.49
N THR A 85 15.58 10.42 -19.92
CA THR A 85 15.05 11.61 -20.63
C THR A 85 14.42 12.65 -19.71
N VAL A 86 14.60 12.54 -18.40
CA VAL A 86 13.97 13.43 -17.41
C VAL A 86 14.55 14.84 -17.52
N ASN A 87 13.70 15.81 -17.79
CA ASN A 87 14.00 17.24 -17.66
C ASN A 87 13.50 17.74 -16.30
N SER A 88 14.39 18.36 -15.51
CA SER A 88 14.09 18.92 -14.18
C SER A 88 13.08 20.06 -14.21
N ASP A 89 12.97 20.77 -15.33
CA ASP A 89 12.13 21.95 -15.50
C ASP A 89 10.70 21.58 -15.96
N ARG A 90 10.41 20.29 -16.09
CA ARG A 90 9.10 19.77 -16.48
C ARG A 90 8.54 18.86 -15.41
N SER A 91 7.22 18.84 -15.30
CA SER A 91 6.51 17.95 -14.38
C SER A 91 6.78 16.49 -14.72
N ARG A 92 6.82 15.63 -13.69
CA ARG A 92 6.94 14.18 -13.83
C ARG A 92 6.08 13.47 -12.79
N LEU A 93 5.62 12.25 -13.10
CA LEU A 93 4.91 11.40 -12.16
C LEU A 93 5.81 11.02 -10.99
N LEU A 94 5.20 10.93 -9.80
CA LEU A 94 5.80 10.38 -8.60
C LEU A 94 5.10 9.06 -8.23
N ALA A 95 5.64 8.35 -7.25
CA ALA A 95 4.90 7.26 -6.62
C ALA A 95 3.55 7.80 -6.11
N PRO A 96 2.42 7.10 -6.35
CA PRO A 96 1.10 7.58 -6.00
C PRO A 96 0.89 7.64 -4.48
N VAL A 97 1.67 6.88 -3.70
CA VAL A 97 1.69 6.92 -2.25
C VAL A 97 2.66 8.00 -1.74
N ASP A 98 2.32 8.65 -0.63
CA ASP A 98 3.17 9.56 0.14
C ASP A 98 3.43 9.05 1.56
N LEU A 99 2.46 9.21 2.46
CA LEU A 99 2.58 8.89 3.88
C LEU A 99 2.03 7.50 4.20
N GLN A 100 1.43 6.81 3.22
CA GLN A 100 0.89 5.48 3.41
C GLN A 100 2.01 4.47 3.68
N ALA A 101 1.74 3.55 4.60
CA ALA A 101 2.57 2.37 4.77
C ALA A 101 2.48 1.49 3.52
N VAL A 102 3.62 1.27 2.86
CA VAL A 102 3.72 0.31 1.75
C VAL A 102 3.88 -1.08 2.35
N LYS A 103 2.81 -1.88 2.28
CA LYS A 103 2.86 -3.30 2.64
C LYS A 103 3.21 -4.13 1.41
N ALA A 104 4.03 -5.16 1.59
CA ALA A 104 4.21 -6.17 0.55
C ALA A 104 2.99 -7.09 0.56
N CYS A 105 2.09 -6.91 -0.41
CA CYS A 105 0.96 -7.82 -0.63
C CYS A 105 1.47 -9.09 -1.33
N GLY A 106 1.15 -10.27 -0.80
CA GLY A 106 1.60 -11.55 -1.37
C GLY A 106 2.40 -12.44 -0.43
N VAL A 107 2.29 -12.23 0.89
CA VAL A 107 2.87 -13.17 1.86
C VAL A 107 2.05 -14.46 1.85
N THR A 108 2.47 -15.43 1.05
CA THR A 108 2.06 -16.84 1.14
C THR A 108 2.69 -17.55 2.34
N PHE A 109 3.16 -16.81 3.36
CA PHE A 109 4.11 -17.29 4.35
C PHE A 109 3.69 -16.98 5.79
N ALA A 110 2.40 -16.97 6.12
CA ALA A 110 1.97 -16.89 7.54
C ALA A 110 2.73 -17.90 8.40
N GLU A 111 2.96 -19.10 7.87
CA GLU A 111 3.84 -20.12 8.44
C GLU A 111 5.29 -19.64 8.65
N SER A 112 5.96 -19.09 7.63
CA SER A 112 7.36 -18.65 7.80
C SER A 112 7.51 -17.42 8.69
N LEU A 113 6.50 -16.54 8.73
CA LEU A 113 6.46 -15.43 9.68
C LEU A 113 6.37 -15.95 11.11
N LEU A 114 5.51 -16.93 11.34
CA LEU A 114 5.31 -17.52 12.66
C LEU A 114 6.52 -18.36 13.11
N GLU A 115 7.12 -19.16 12.23
CA GLU A 115 8.33 -19.91 12.54
C GLU A 115 9.49 -18.98 12.92
N ARG A 116 9.65 -17.83 12.25
CA ARG A 116 10.64 -16.81 12.67
C ARG A 116 10.37 -16.29 14.09
N VAL A 117 9.11 -16.07 14.46
CA VAL A 117 8.76 -15.65 15.83
C VAL A 117 9.09 -16.76 16.82
N ILE A 118 8.79 -18.02 16.49
CA ILE A 118 9.12 -19.18 17.33
C ILE A 118 10.63 -19.27 17.54
N GLU A 119 11.44 -19.16 16.48
CA GLU A 119 12.90 -19.17 16.54
C GLU A 119 13.46 -18.03 17.41
N GLU A 120 12.95 -16.80 17.22
CA GLU A 120 13.38 -15.62 17.97
C GLU A 120 13.07 -15.77 19.47
N GLN A 121 11.90 -16.31 19.82
CA GLN A 121 11.52 -16.55 21.21
C GLN A 121 12.29 -17.72 21.83
N ALA A 122 12.57 -18.75 21.06
CA ALA A 122 13.34 -19.90 21.50
C ALA A 122 14.82 -19.57 21.70
N LYS A 123 15.35 -18.51 21.05
CA LYS A 123 16.76 -18.10 21.11
C LYS A 123 17.72 -19.27 20.82
N GLY A 124 17.30 -20.18 19.95
CA GLY A 124 18.03 -21.39 19.58
C GLY A 124 17.82 -22.62 20.47
N ASP A 125 17.00 -22.56 21.52
CA ASP A 125 16.60 -23.74 22.31
C ASP A 125 15.51 -24.55 21.58
N ALA A 126 15.88 -25.69 21.02
CA ALA A 126 14.97 -26.58 20.31
C ALA A 126 13.78 -27.06 21.16
N LYS A 127 13.97 -27.31 22.47
CA LYS A 127 12.86 -27.73 23.35
C LYS A 127 11.92 -26.59 23.67
N GLN A 128 12.43 -25.36 23.68
CA GLN A 128 11.59 -24.18 23.85
C GLN A 128 10.80 -23.90 22.57
N ALA A 129 11.44 -24.00 21.40
CA ALA A 129 10.77 -23.87 20.11
C ALA A 129 9.59 -24.87 19.98
N GLU A 130 9.81 -26.13 20.31
CA GLU A 130 8.75 -27.16 20.24
C GLU A 130 7.59 -26.85 21.17
N ARG A 131 7.86 -26.45 22.42
CA ARG A 131 6.81 -26.07 23.37
C ARG A 131 5.96 -24.88 22.88
N ILE A 132 6.59 -23.88 22.26
CA ILE A 132 5.88 -22.73 21.70
C ILE A 132 5.03 -23.20 20.51
N ARG A 133 5.56 -24.06 19.64
CA ARG A 133 4.83 -24.59 18.48
C ARG A 133 3.60 -25.39 18.89
N GLU A 134 3.75 -26.33 19.83
CA GLU A 134 2.65 -27.13 20.36
C GLU A 134 1.56 -26.24 20.98
N GLU A 135 1.96 -25.23 21.74
CA GLU A 135 1.02 -24.30 22.37
C GLU A 135 0.22 -23.52 21.31
N VAL A 136 0.89 -22.99 20.30
CA VAL A 136 0.26 -22.26 19.21
C VAL A 136 -0.69 -23.16 18.43
N GLN A 137 -0.29 -24.39 18.08
CA GLN A 137 -1.16 -25.37 17.41
C GLN A 137 -2.39 -25.76 18.25
N SER A 138 -2.21 -25.93 19.57
CA SER A 138 -3.31 -26.33 20.47
C SER A 138 -4.45 -25.31 20.53
N ARG A 139 -4.13 -24.03 20.30
CA ARG A 139 -5.09 -22.93 20.42
C ARG A 139 -5.80 -22.62 19.10
N ILE A 140 -5.16 -22.89 17.96
CA ILE A 140 -5.69 -22.59 16.61
C ILE A 140 -6.44 -23.81 16.04
N GLY A 141 -6.17 -25.02 16.55
CA GLY A 141 -6.90 -26.24 16.19
C GLY A 141 -6.63 -26.77 14.77
N SER A 142 -5.75 -26.12 14.01
CA SER A 142 -5.39 -26.51 12.64
C SER A 142 -3.87 -26.46 12.42
N ASP A 143 -3.42 -27.11 11.34
CA ASP A 143 -2.07 -26.93 10.84
C ASP A 143 -1.82 -25.44 10.53
N LEU A 144 -0.70 -24.92 11.03
CA LEU A 144 -0.27 -23.53 10.85
C LEU A 144 -0.09 -23.17 9.37
N SER A 145 0.23 -24.16 8.54
CA SER A 145 0.31 -24.02 7.07
C SER A 145 -1.03 -23.63 6.42
N GLN A 146 -2.16 -23.83 7.11
CA GLN A 146 -3.52 -23.59 6.60
C GLN A 146 -4.13 -22.26 7.09
N VAL A 147 -3.43 -21.50 7.94
CA VAL A 147 -3.94 -20.24 8.47
C VAL A 147 -3.97 -19.20 7.35
N LYS A 148 -5.19 -18.82 6.93
CA LYS A 148 -5.40 -17.77 5.93
C LYS A 148 -5.46 -16.38 6.57
N PRO A 149 -4.80 -15.36 6.02
CA PRO A 149 -4.95 -13.98 6.50
C PRO A 149 -6.44 -13.59 6.61
N GLY A 150 -6.81 -12.94 7.71
CA GLY A 150 -8.19 -12.52 7.97
C GLY A 150 -9.19 -13.64 8.32
N SER A 151 -8.78 -14.91 8.36
CA SER A 151 -9.63 -16.00 8.85
C SER A 151 -9.84 -15.94 10.36
N GLU A 152 -10.85 -16.65 10.87
CA GLU A 152 -11.10 -16.80 12.32
C GLU A 152 -9.86 -17.34 13.04
N ALA A 153 -9.22 -18.37 12.48
CA ALA A 153 -7.95 -18.92 12.96
C ALA A 153 -6.82 -17.88 13.03
N ALA A 154 -6.75 -16.97 12.05
CA ALA A 154 -5.75 -15.89 12.04
C ALA A 154 -6.03 -14.83 13.11
N LEU A 155 -7.29 -14.51 13.37
CA LEU A 155 -7.70 -13.59 14.44
C LEU A 155 -7.42 -14.18 15.83
N GLU A 156 -7.69 -15.48 16.03
CA GLU A 156 -7.35 -16.19 17.26
C GLU A 156 -5.83 -16.23 17.49
N LEU A 157 -5.05 -16.52 16.44
CA LEU A 157 -3.59 -16.47 16.49
C LEU A 157 -3.09 -15.06 16.83
N LYS A 158 -3.65 -14.01 16.21
CA LYS A 158 -3.33 -12.61 16.53
C LYS A 158 -3.57 -12.31 18.02
N GLN A 159 -4.72 -12.72 18.55
CA GLN A 159 -5.07 -12.50 19.95
C GLN A 159 -4.09 -13.23 20.91
N LEU A 160 -3.73 -14.48 20.60
CA LEU A 160 -2.72 -15.24 21.35
C LEU A 160 -1.36 -14.52 21.36
N LEU A 161 -0.91 -14.04 20.21
CA LEU A 161 0.37 -13.34 20.08
C LEU A 161 0.37 -12.00 20.84
N ILE A 162 -0.77 -11.28 20.86
CA ILE A 162 -0.92 -10.04 21.65
C ILE A 162 -0.83 -10.35 23.15
N GLU A 163 -1.57 -11.35 23.64
CA GLU A 163 -1.56 -11.76 25.05
C GLU A 163 -0.16 -12.14 25.54
N ARG A 164 0.63 -12.77 24.66
CA ARG A 164 2.02 -13.17 24.92
C ARG A 164 3.04 -12.06 24.69
N LYS A 165 2.61 -10.86 24.28
CA LYS A 165 3.48 -9.73 23.90
C LYS A 165 4.47 -10.08 22.79
N LEU A 166 4.07 -10.99 21.91
CA LEU A 166 4.82 -11.42 20.72
C LEU A 166 4.32 -10.74 19.44
N TRP A 167 3.20 -10.02 19.52
CA TRP A 167 2.62 -9.31 18.39
C TRP A 167 3.52 -8.16 17.92
N SER A 168 3.61 -8.01 16.60
CA SER A 168 4.30 -6.91 15.95
C SER A 168 3.54 -6.48 14.69
N GLN A 169 3.79 -5.26 14.22
CA GLN A 169 3.24 -4.77 12.96
C GLN A 169 3.68 -5.62 11.75
N TYR A 170 4.81 -6.32 11.86
CA TYR A 170 5.27 -7.26 10.83
C TYR A 170 4.34 -8.48 10.68
N LEU A 171 3.75 -8.95 11.80
CA LEU A 171 2.78 -10.05 11.79
C LEU A 171 1.40 -9.62 11.27
N GLU A 172 1.03 -8.35 11.45
CA GLU A 172 -0.22 -7.80 10.90
C GLU A 172 -0.27 -7.93 9.38
N VAL A 173 0.88 -7.81 8.69
CA VAL A 173 0.96 -7.94 7.23
C VAL A 173 0.63 -9.35 6.74
N GLY A 174 0.93 -10.39 7.54
CA GLY A 174 0.72 -11.78 7.13
C GLY A 174 -0.50 -12.48 7.74
N ILE A 175 -1.09 -11.91 8.80
CA ILE A 175 -2.18 -12.56 9.56
C ILE A 175 -3.43 -11.66 9.59
N GLY A 176 -3.28 -10.33 9.47
CA GLY A 176 -4.36 -9.37 9.59
C GLY A 176 -5.48 -9.53 8.54
N PRO A 177 -6.66 -8.93 8.79
CA PRO A 177 -7.79 -8.97 7.87
C PRO A 177 -7.61 -8.12 6.62
N ASP A 178 -6.63 -7.21 6.63
CA ASP A 178 -6.32 -6.26 5.55
C ASP A 178 -4.96 -6.62 4.91
N PRO A 179 -4.92 -7.56 3.94
CA PRO A 179 -3.70 -7.97 3.22
C PRO A 179 -3.12 -6.88 2.30
#